data_AF-A0AAD6TIW5-F1
#
_entry.id   AF-A0AAD6TIW5-F1
#
_cell.length_a   1.000
_cell.length_b   1.000
_cell.length_c   1.000
_cell.angle_alpha   90.00
_cell.angle_beta   90.00
_cell.angle_gamma   90.00
#
_symmetry.space_group_name_H-M   'P 1'
#
loop_
_entity.id
_entity.type
_entity.pdbx_description
1 polymer ?
#
loop_
_entity_poly.entity_id
_entity_poly.type
_entity_poly.pdbx_seq_one_letter_code
_entity_poly.pdbx_strand_id
1 'polypeptide(L)'
;MPVTFTVVPHPANPVSHRSEGFTAEEFLAVSCEAQYQEAEEILQCVLSHRTDDASGHDLTTSTENVVPNDNGFVRTVIAAYNDHHALIIRPDDVWLAILSQFNFFVNANAELLRASFVAHEGKRQLEIVAVGTRYSVDFGDMSRQMVGLIEKNVVDPSLRDWVLPKFTTTTVNDITVSAVLMMATLSKYFSPTFHALRCGIPRVTLEGEKSDWVNILSRLEKLKEYGVETIAWYHLLHPVITRFVFAFDAPASDENVSFWGKVAHFQKGGSGPSYYSGWINAFNVFSPKGKWLGHDLDMTKVFTDAAETLPAEQFWAAYAKPGARMDLVFDGSPYHRLDSTRVPPGYAEVDIKLNDNEVIFDCAMVAGTVGTQITSSDDFELSSTGKDDVVRPVVGWWMLQKALVGPEATTLTVVQA
;
A
#
# COMPACT_ATOMS: atom_id res chain seq x y z
N MET A 1 4.65 -19.38 -8.92
CA MET A 1 4.11 -18.82 -10.18
C MET A 1 2.91 -17.91 -9.90
N PRO A 2 2.78 -16.79 -10.63
CA PRO A 2 1.66 -15.85 -10.51
C PRO A 2 0.32 -16.52 -10.88
N VAL A 3 -0.78 -16.01 -10.35
CA VAL A 3 -2.14 -16.47 -10.71
C VAL A 3 -2.94 -15.32 -11.30
N THR A 4 -3.61 -15.57 -12.42
CA THR A 4 -4.49 -14.61 -13.10
C THR A 4 -5.88 -15.20 -13.20
N PHE A 5 -6.90 -14.39 -12.90
CA PHE A 5 -8.30 -14.82 -12.98
C PHE A 5 -9.23 -13.67 -13.33
N THR A 6 -10.35 -14.03 -13.94
CA THR A 6 -11.42 -13.10 -14.31
C THR A 6 -12.38 -12.94 -13.13
N VAL A 7 -12.77 -11.70 -12.82
CA VAL A 7 -13.69 -11.39 -11.71
C VAL A 7 -15.03 -10.90 -12.24
N VAL A 8 -15.06 -10.04 -13.25
CA VAL A 8 -16.31 -9.69 -13.96
C VAL A 8 -16.21 -10.07 -15.43
N PRO A 9 -17.31 -10.51 -16.07
CA PRO A 9 -17.27 -11.11 -17.40
C PRO A 9 -17.17 -10.08 -18.55
N HIS A 10 -17.05 -8.79 -18.25
CA HIS A 10 -16.91 -7.75 -19.27
C HIS A 10 -15.45 -7.35 -19.50
N PRO A 11 -15.11 -6.78 -20.67
CA PRO A 11 -13.75 -6.34 -20.97
C PRO A 11 -13.24 -5.26 -20.02
N ALA A 12 -11.92 -5.11 -19.96
CA ALA A 12 -11.24 -3.98 -19.33
C ALA A 12 -11.31 -2.71 -20.19
N ASN A 13 -11.37 -1.57 -19.51
CA ASN A 13 -11.31 -0.26 -20.12
C ASN A 13 -9.85 0.22 -20.17
N PRO A 14 -9.42 0.81 -21.29
CA PRO A 14 -8.19 1.60 -21.32
C PRO A 14 -8.29 2.79 -20.36
N VAL A 15 -7.18 3.14 -19.72
CA VAL A 15 -7.04 4.37 -18.95
C VAL A 15 -7.08 5.55 -19.93
N SER A 16 -7.98 6.50 -19.69
CA SER A 16 -8.28 7.58 -20.65
C SER A 16 -7.21 8.66 -20.76
N HIS A 17 -6.30 8.75 -19.78
CA HIS A 17 -5.27 9.77 -19.72
C HIS A 17 -3.90 9.13 -19.47
N ARG A 18 -3.01 9.22 -20.46
CA ARG A 18 -1.59 8.93 -20.29
C ARG A 18 -0.91 10.15 -19.66
N SER A 19 0.03 9.89 -18.76
CA SER A 19 0.98 10.91 -18.30
C SER A 19 2.15 10.96 -19.28
N GLU A 20 2.56 12.17 -19.68
CA GLU A 20 3.79 12.41 -20.46
C GLU A 20 5.06 12.25 -19.61
N GLY A 21 4.91 11.84 -18.34
CA GLY A 21 5.97 11.77 -17.36
C GLY A 21 5.90 12.96 -16.41
N PHE A 22 6.16 12.71 -15.14
CA PHE A 22 6.31 13.76 -14.12
C PHE A 22 7.78 13.88 -13.77
N THR A 23 8.25 15.11 -13.51
CA THR A 23 9.52 15.31 -12.82
C THR A 23 9.45 14.78 -11.39
N ALA A 24 10.60 14.50 -10.78
CA ALA A 24 10.65 14.04 -9.38
C ALA A 24 10.00 15.03 -8.40
N GLU A 25 10.04 16.34 -8.72
CA GLU A 25 9.42 17.41 -7.95
C GLU A 25 7.89 17.41 -8.09
N GLU A 26 7.37 17.40 -9.32
CA GLU A 26 5.92 17.34 -9.56
C GLU A 26 5.31 16.06 -8.99
N PHE A 27 6.04 14.93 -9.08
CA PHE A 27 5.61 13.67 -8.50
C PHE A 27 5.53 13.74 -6.96
N LEU A 28 6.51 14.38 -6.32
CA LEU A 28 6.54 14.57 -4.87
C LEU A 28 5.42 15.51 -4.41
N ALA A 29 5.17 16.62 -5.14
CA ALA A 29 4.09 17.56 -4.82
C ALA A 29 2.71 16.86 -4.82
N VAL A 30 2.44 16.00 -5.80
CA VAL A 30 1.15 15.29 -5.85
C VAL A 30 1.06 14.15 -4.84
N SER A 31 2.13 13.37 -4.67
CA SER A 31 2.09 12.15 -3.84
C SER A 31 2.33 12.42 -2.37
N CYS A 32 3.18 13.41 -2.04
CA CYS A 32 3.68 13.68 -0.70
C CYS A 32 3.70 15.21 -0.43
N GLU A 33 2.58 15.89 -0.67
CA GLU A 33 2.48 17.36 -0.60
C GLU A 33 3.06 17.96 0.68
N ALA A 34 2.82 17.35 1.85
CA ALA A 34 3.38 17.85 3.10
C ALA A 34 4.92 17.85 3.10
N GLN A 35 5.53 16.78 2.59
CA GLN A 35 6.98 16.65 2.46
C GLN A 35 7.53 17.59 1.39
N TYR A 36 6.78 17.82 0.32
CA TYR A 36 7.15 18.80 -0.71
C TYR A 36 7.23 20.22 -0.12
N GLN A 37 6.25 20.62 0.70
CA GLN A 37 6.24 21.95 1.34
C GLN A 37 7.38 22.16 2.35
N GLU A 38 7.92 21.09 2.93
CA GLU A 38 9.07 21.14 3.85
C GLU A 38 10.42 21.01 3.12
N ALA A 39 10.43 20.61 1.85
CA ALA A 39 11.64 20.38 1.08
C ALA A 39 12.24 21.70 0.55
N GLU A 40 13.53 21.91 0.82
CA GLU A 40 14.33 22.93 0.15
C GLU A 40 14.88 22.42 -1.18
N GLU A 41 15.34 21.17 -1.21
CA GLU A 41 15.96 20.55 -2.38
C GLU A 41 15.70 19.03 -2.39
N ILE A 42 15.48 18.44 -3.57
CA ILE A 42 15.49 16.98 -3.78
C ILE A 42 16.93 16.56 -4.10
N LEU A 43 17.56 15.83 -3.18
CA LEU A 43 18.94 15.36 -3.35
C LEU A 43 18.99 14.13 -4.27
N GLN A 44 18.10 13.16 -4.06
CA GLN A 44 17.95 11.96 -4.92
C GLN A 44 16.51 11.44 -4.93
N CYS A 45 16.15 10.78 -6.03
CA CYS A 45 14.86 10.13 -6.21
C CYS A 45 15.01 8.90 -7.11
N VAL A 46 14.28 7.82 -6.83
CA VAL A 46 14.28 6.61 -7.69
C VAL A 46 13.51 6.80 -9.00
N LEU A 47 12.63 7.80 -9.03
CA LEU A 47 11.77 8.15 -10.16
C LEU A 47 12.40 9.23 -11.06
N SER A 48 13.67 9.61 -10.85
CA SER A 48 14.37 10.53 -11.74
C SER A 48 15.26 9.79 -12.75
N HIS A 49 15.21 10.19 -14.02
CA HIS A 49 16.28 9.89 -14.97
C HIS A 49 17.52 10.70 -14.59
N ARG A 50 18.58 10.05 -14.08
CA ARG A 50 19.93 10.62 -14.22
C ARG A 50 20.40 10.20 -15.61
N THR A 51 20.70 11.17 -16.47
CA THR A 51 21.22 10.92 -17.82
C THR A 51 22.74 10.75 -17.87
N ASP A 52 23.46 10.80 -16.74
CA ASP A 52 24.93 10.97 -16.72
C ASP A 52 25.71 9.95 -15.86
N ASP A 53 25.14 8.80 -15.50
CA ASP A 53 25.88 7.71 -14.85
C ASP A 53 26.39 6.69 -15.87
N ALA A 54 27.64 6.86 -16.28
CA ALA A 54 28.45 5.93 -17.06
C ALA A 54 28.71 4.56 -16.37
N SER A 55 27.94 4.22 -15.32
CA SER A 55 28.12 3.00 -14.52
C SER A 55 27.18 1.85 -14.92
N GLY A 56 26.24 2.06 -15.86
CA GLY A 56 25.52 0.98 -16.54
C GLY A 56 24.59 0.14 -15.64
N HIS A 57 24.31 0.57 -14.41
CA HIS A 57 23.28 -0.01 -13.56
C HIS A 57 22.01 0.83 -13.65
N ASP A 58 21.13 0.48 -14.59
CA ASP A 58 19.84 1.13 -14.78
C ASP A 58 18.91 0.80 -13.60
N LEU A 59 18.94 1.65 -12.58
CA LEU A 59 18.05 1.63 -11.41
C LEU A 59 16.91 2.66 -11.55
N THR A 60 16.81 3.34 -12.69
CA THR A 60 15.81 4.38 -12.92
C THR A 60 14.49 3.77 -13.41
N THR A 61 13.38 4.10 -12.75
CA THR A 61 12.04 3.71 -13.25
C THR A 61 11.49 4.89 -14.03
N SER A 62 11.21 4.70 -15.33
CA SER A 62 10.55 5.73 -16.14
C SER A 62 9.21 6.15 -15.50
N THR A 63 8.99 7.46 -15.39
CA THR A 63 7.72 8.04 -14.91
C THR A 63 6.67 8.14 -16.02
N GLU A 64 7.00 7.74 -17.25
CA GLU A 64 6.04 7.65 -18.34
C GLU A 64 4.92 6.68 -17.96
N ASN A 65 3.66 7.12 -18.16
CA ASN A 65 2.47 6.36 -17.78
C ASN A 65 2.39 5.98 -16.29
N VAL A 66 3.05 6.73 -15.41
CA VAL A 66 2.85 6.64 -13.96
C VAL A 66 2.05 7.85 -13.47
N VAL A 67 0.98 7.57 -12.73
CA VAL A 67 0.12 8.59 -12.10
C VAL A 67 0.47 8.67 -10.60
N PRO A 68 0.93 9.84 -10.10
CA PRO A 68 1.24 10.03 -8.68
C PRO A 68 -0.01 9.95 -7.81
N ASN A 69 0.13 9.37 -6.62
CA ASN A 69 -0.95 9.15 -5.65
C ASN A 69 -0.41 9.17 -4.21
N ASP A 70 -1.20 9.75 -3.31
CA ASP A 70 -0.93 9.79 -1.86
C ASP A 70 -0.89 8.39 -1.20
N ASN A 71 -1.67 7.46 -1.72
CA ASN A 71 -1.67 6.05 -1.35
C ASN A 71 -1.74 5.17 -2.59
N GLY A 72 -0.58 4.88 -3.19
CA GLY A 72 -0.47 4.15 -4.45
C GLY A 72 -1.20 2.81 -4.46
N PHE A 73 -1.13 2.02 -3.37
CA PHE A 73 -1.82 0.74 -3.30
C PHE A 73 -3.34 0.90 -3.30
N VAL A 74 -3.90 1.64 -2.34
CA VAL A 74 -5.36 1.79 -2.18
C VAL A 74 -5.97 2.49 -3.39
N ARG A 75 -5.33 3.56 -3.90
CA ARG A 75 -5.82 4.32 -5.05
C ARG A 75 -5.83 3.47 -6.32
N THR A 76 -4.78 2.67 -6.56
CA THR A 76 -4.71 1.76 -7.71
C THR A 76 -5.84 0.73 -7.69
N VAL A 77 -6.02 0.07 -6.54
CA VAL A 77 -7.03 -0.99 -6.39
C VAL A 77 -8.46 -0.43 -6.55
N ILE A 78 -8.71 0.77 -6.01
CA ILE A 78 -10.00 1.46 -6.17
C ILE A 78 -10.21 1.90 -7.63
N ALA A 79 -9.19 2.43 -8.30
CA ALA A 79 -9.28 2.81 -9.71
C ALA A 79 -9.58 1.59 -10.60
N ALA A 80 -8.88 0.48 -10.39
CA ALA A 80 -9.16 -0.77 -11.11
C ALA A 80 -10.61 -1.22 -10.95
N TYR A 81 -11.13 -1.13 -9.73
CA TYR A 81 -12.51 -1.51 -9.44
C TYR A 81 -13.55 -0.55 -10.01
N ASN A 82 -13.33 0.77 -9.93
CA ASN A 82 -14.29 1.79 -10.33
C ASN A 82 -14.27 2.12 -11.83
N ASP A 83 -13.14 1.89 -12.51
CA ASP A 83 -13.00 2.23 -13.93
C ASP A 83 -12.78 0.99 -14.80
N HIS A 84 -12.86 -0.20 -14.20
CA HIS A 84 -12.74 -1.48 -14.86
C HIS A 84 -11.39 -1.67 -15.55
N HIS A 85 -10.30 -1.35 -14.86
CA HIS A 85 -8.96 -1.71 -15.33
C HIS A 85 -8.60 -3.09 -14.81
N ALA A 86 -7.84 -3.86 -15.59
CA ALA A 86 -7.20 -5.05 -15.06
C ALA A 86 -6.17 -4.65 -13.98
N LEU A 87 -6.06 -5.46 -12.94
CA LEU A 87 -5.27 -5.16 -11.77
C LEU A 87 -4.13 -6.15 -11.63
N ILE A 88 -2.92 -5.65 -11.44
CA ILE A 88 -1.76 -6.46 -11.04
C ILE A 88 -1.35 -6.03 -9.63
N ILE A 89 -1.20 -7.00 -8.74
CA ILE A 89 -0.71 -6.79 -7.37
C ILE A 89 0.44 -7.75 -7.09
N ARG A 90 1.53 -7.25 -6.52
CA ARG A 90 2.63 -8.06 -5.97
C ARG A 90 2.47 -8.28 -4.47
N PRO A 91 3.08 -9.34 -3.92
CA PRO A 91 3.19 -9.53 -2.48
C PRO A 91 3.79 -8.30 -1.79
N ASP A 92 4.83 -7.69 -2.38
CA ASP A 92 5.49 -6.48 -1.86
C ASP A 92 4.55 -5.27 -1.76
N ASP A 93 3.65 -5.09 -2.73
CA ASP A 93 2.74 -3.93 -2.75
C ASP A 93 1.75 -4.02 -1.57
N VAL A 94 1.21 -5.22 -1.32
CA VAL A 94 0.34 -5.51 -0.17
C VAL A 94 1.10 -5.36 1.14
N TRP A 95 2.36 -5.80 1.14
CA TRP A 95 3.18 -5.75 2.32
C TRP A 95 3.57 -4.35 2.75
N LEU A 96 3.96 -3.52 1.79
CA LEU A 96 4.24 -2.11 2.02
C LEU A 96 2.99 -1.37 2.48
N ALA A 97 1.81 -1.72 1.97
CA ALA A 97 0.55 -1.18 2.47
C ALA A 97 0.29 -1.55 3.94
N ILE A 98 0.60 -2.79 4.37
CA ILE A 98 0.54 -3.19 5.78
C ILE A 98 1.59 -2.44 6.60
N LEU A 99 2.83 -2.37 6.11
CA LEU A 99 3.95 -1.71 6.78
C LEU A 99 3.68 -0.22 7.06
N SER A 100 3.11 0.50 6.10
CA SER A 100 2.77 1.92 6.28
C SER A 100 1.77 2.12 7.43
N GLN A 101 0.74 1.26 7.53
CA GLN A 101 -0.22 1.30 8.64
C GLN A 101 0.43 0.95 9.98
N PHE A 102 1.30 -0.08 10.00
CA PHE A 102 2.03 -0.45 11.20
C PHE A 102 2.98 0.66 11.66
N ASN A 103 3.61 1.37 10.72
CA ASN A 103 4.45 2.53 11.01
C ASN A 103 3.68 3.63 11.75
N PHE A 104 2.45 3.97 11.31
CA PHE A 104 1.62 4.95 12.02
C PHE A 104 1.29 4.52 13.45
N PHE A 105 0.96 3.24 13.64
CA PHE A 105 0.68 2.68 14.96
C PHE A 105 1.91 2.72 15.88
N VAL A 106 3.07 2.24 15.40
CA VAL A 106 4.30 2.19 16.18
C VAL A 106 4.76 3.60 16.56
N ASN A 107 4.71 4.55 15.64
CA ASN A 107 5.12 5.93 15.92
C ASN A 107 4.23 6.60 16.97
N ALA A 108 2.91 6.36 16.96
CA ALA A 108 2.01 6.88 17.98
C ALA A 108 2.17 6.19 19.35
N ASN A 109 2.74 4.99 19.39
CA ASN A 109 2.94 4.18 20.59
C ASN A 109 4.43 3.94 20.93
N ALA A 110 5.33 4.76 20.40
CA ALA A 110 6.78 4.50 20.40
C ALA A 110 7.36 4.31 21.81
N GLU A 111 6.87 5.06 22.80
CA GLU A 111 7.30 4.95 24.20
C GLU A 111 6.82 3.64 24.85
N LEU A 112 5.58 3.24 24.58
CA LEU A 112 4.98 2.01 25.11
C LEU A 112 5.65 0.77 24.53
N LEU A 113 6.03 0.83 23.25
CA LEU A 113 6.60 -0.30 22.52
C LEU A 113 8.13 -0.34 22.56
N ARG A 114 8.79 0.66 23.18
CA ARG A 114 10.26 0.78 23.16
C ARG A 114 10.96 -0.52 23.55
N ALA A 115 10.56 -1.13 24.68
CA ALA A 115 11.19 -2.34 25.19
C ALA A 115 11.07 -3.55 24.24
N SER A 116 10.08 -3.55 23.35
CA SER A 116 9.87 -4.59 22.34
C SER A 116 10.75 -4.38 21.09
N PHE A 117 11.26 -3.16 20.85
CA PHE A 117 11.99 -2.82 19.64
C PHE A 117 13.48 -2.50 19.87
N VAL A 118 13.83 -1.84 20.98
CA VAL A 118 15.20 -1.38 21.27
C VAL A 118 15.56 -1.51 22.76
N ALA A 119 16.81 -1.85 23.04
CA ALA A 119 17.32 -2.03 24.41
C ALA A 119 17.86 -0.76 25.08
N HIS A 120 17.71 0.42 24.47
CA HIS A 120 18.26 1.69 24.97
C HIS A 120 17.16 2.71 25.28
N GLU A 121 17.43 3.59 26.25
CA GLU A 121 16.60 4.78 26.49
C GLU A 121 16.98 5.91 25.52
N GLY A 122 16.02 6.78 25.19
CA GLY A 122 16.24 7.88 24.25
C GLY A 122 16.52 7.44 22.80
N LYS A 123 17.09 8.34 21.99
CA LYS A 123 17.49 8.07 20.60
C LYS A 123 18.98 7.72 20.55
N ARG A 124 19.33 6.60 19.92
CA ARG A 124 20.72 6.25 19.58
C ARG A 124 20.98 6.61 18.12
N GLN A 125 22.09 7.30 17.85
CA GLN A 125 22.49 7.61 16.49
C GLN A 125 23.08 6.37 15.81
N LEU A 126 22.62 6.07 14.60
CA LEU A 126 23.21 5.08 13.70
C LEU A 126 23.95 5.86 12.61
N GLU A 127 25.27 5.69 12.55
CA GLU A 127 26.13 6.40 11.61
C GLU A 127 26.52 5.48 10.46
N ILE A 128 26.35 5.97 9.23
CA ILE A 128 26.83 5.35 8.00
C ILE A 128 27.79 6.32 7.34
N VAL A 129 29.02 5.86 7.09
CA VAL A 129 30.05 6.66 6.43
C VAL A 129 30.22 6.16 5.01
N ALA A 130 30.07 7.05 4.04
CA ALA A 130 30.30 6.78 2.62
C ALA A 130 31.26 7.84 2.04
N VAL A 131 31.98 7.48 0.97
CA VAL A 131 32.92 8.39 0.30
C VAL A 131 32.17 9.16 -0.80
N GLY A 132 32.09 10.48 -0.68
CA GLY A 132 31.43 11.34 -1.66
C GLY A 132 30.97 12.67 -1.06
N THR A 133 30.16 13.42 -1.82
CA THR A 133 29.40 14.59 -1.36
C THR A 133 27.91 14.26 -1.35
N ARG A 134 27.06 15.16 -0.82
CA ARG A 134 25.59 14.99 -0.84
C ARG A 134 24.98 14.82 -2.24
N TYR A 135 25.71 15.20 -3.29
CA TYR A 135 25.26 15.08 -4.69
C TYR A 135 25.82 13.83 -5.41
N SER A 136 26.87 13.21 -4.87
CA SER A 136 27.59 12.12 -5.55
C SER A 136 27.46 10.75 -4.86
N VAL A 137 27.01 10.71 -3.60
CA VAL A 137 26.84 9.46 -2.84
C VAL A 137 25.55 8.74 -3.23
N ASP A 138 25.52 7.40 -3.28
CA ASP A 138 24.29 6.63 -3.55
C ASP A 138 23.47 6.45 -2.26
N PHE A 139 22.41 7.25 -2.08
CA PHE A 139 21.54 7.15 -0.91
C PHE A 139 20.70 5.86 -0.94
N GLY A 140 20.46 5.27 -2.11
CA GLY A 140 19.88 3.94 -2.23
C GLY A 140 20.77 2.86 -1.62
N ASP A 141 22.08 2.95 -1.83
CA ASP A 141 23.07 2.07 -1.18
C ASP A 141 23.16 2.30 0.32
N MET A 142 23.23 3.56 0.76
CA MET A 142 23.22 3.88 2.18
C MET A 142 21.95 3.38 2.88
N SER A 143 20.80 3.43 2.21
CA SER A 143 19.54 2.87 2.73
C SER A 143 19.61 1.36 2.93
N ARG A 144 20.24 0.63 2.00
CA ARG A 144 20.51 -0.81 2.15
C ARG A 144 21.47 -1.08 3.32
N GLN A 145 22.51 -0.26 3.48
CA GLN A 145 23.43 -0.36 4.62
C GLN A 145 22.73 -0.06 5.96
N MET A 146 21.78 0.88 5.97
CA MET A 146 20.95 1.21 7.14
C MET A 146 20.09 0.03 7.56
N VAL A 147 19.47 -0.68 6.62
CA VAL A 147 18.76 -1.93 6.90
C VAL A 147 19.69 -2.92 7.62
N GLY A 148 20.92 -3.10 7.14
CA GLY A 148 21.91 -3.97 7.80
C GLY A 148 22.38 -3.51 9.19
N LEU A 149 22.32 -2.21 9.51
CA LEU A 149 22.58 -1.69 10.86
C LEU A 149 21.39 -1.85 11.78
N ILE A 150 20.17 -1.64 11.27
CA ILE A 150 18.92 -1.92 12.00
C ILE A 150 18.86 -3.41 12.34
N GLU A 151 19.17 -4.30 11.39
CA GLU A 151 19.25 -5.75 11.59
C GLU A 151 20.18 -6.18 12.75
N LYS A 152 21.29 -5.44 12.98
CA LYS A 152 22.22 -5.73 14.08
C LYS A 152 21.77 -5.19 15.45
N ASN A 153 20.83 -4.26 15.47
CA ASN A 153 20.38 -3.56 16.68
C ASN A 153 18.93 -3.88 17.09
N VAL A 154 18.18 -4.61 16.26
CA VAL A 154 16.85 -5.15 16.58
C VAL A 154 17.00 -6.42 17.43
N VAL A 155 16.31 -6.45 18.57
CA VAL A 155 16.43 -7.52 19.59
C VAL A 155 15.74 -8.83 19.16
N ASP A 156 14.82 -8.78 18.19
CA ASP A 156 14.01 -9.93 17.75
C ASP A 156 14.44 -10.50 16.37
N PRO A 157 15.05 -11.70 16.33
CA PRO A 157 15.45 -12.37 15.09
C PRO A 157 14.30 -12.77 14.14
N SER A 158 13.04 -12.83 14.61
CA SER A 158 11.88 -13.21 13.79
C SER A 158 11.39 -12.08 12.87
N LEU A 159 11.73 -10.83 13.18
CA LEU A 159 11.46 -9.64 12.36
C LEU A 159 12.44 -9.51 11.18
N ARG A 160 13.58 -10.23 11.23
CA ARG A 160 14.69 -10.16 10.26
C ARG A 160 14.39 -10.91 8.96
N ASP A 161 13.82 -12.10 9.06
CA ASP A 161 13.48 -12.96 7.90
C ASP A 161 12.13 -12.54 7.27
N TRP A 162 11.60 -11.39 7.71
CA TRP A 162 10.31 -10.80 7.40
C TRP A 162 10.33 -9.88 6.16
N VAL A 163 11.47 -9.67 5.47
CA VAL A 163 11.57 -8.54 4.53
C VAL A 163 11.80 -8.92 3.06
N LEU A 164 12.40 -10.07 2.69
CA LEU A 164 12.81 -10.31 1.28
C LEU A 164 12.86 -11.80 0.84
N PRO A 165 12.15 -12.22 -0.24
CA PRO A 165 12.64 -13.32 -1.10
C PRO A 165 12.34 -13.19 -2.64
N LYS A 166 13.00 -14.03 -3.49
CA LYS A 166 12.96 -14.08 -4.98
C LYS A 166 12.87 -15.52 -5.53
N PHE A 167 12.15 -15.78 -6.64
CA PHE A 167 12.11 -17.08 -7.35
C PHE A 167 11.97 -17.04 -8.91
N THR A 168 12.10 -18.23 -9.52
CA THR A 168 12.46 -18.53 -10.91
C THR A 168 11.58 -19.64 -11.53
N THR A 169 11.31 -19.57 -12.86
CA THR A 169 10.98 -20.65 -13.84
C THR A 169 9.51 -21.03 -14.21
N THR A 170 9.04 -20.49 -15.35
CA THR A 170 8.63 -21.20 -16.63
C THR A 170 7.37 -22.13 -16.70
N THR A 171 6.54 -22.29 -17.76
CA THR A 171 6.01 -21.56 -18.97
C THR A 171 4.74 -22.30 -19.54
N VAL A 172 4.30 -22.01 -20.78
CA VAL A 172 2.96 -21.55 -21.22
C VAL A 172 2.27 -22.46 -22.29
N ASN A 173 2.68 -23.70 -22.54
CA ASN A 173 2.18 -24.42 -23.73
C ASN A 173 0.85 -25.20 -23.60
N ASP A 174 0.34 -25.40 -22.38
CA ASP A 174 -0.77 -26.36 -22.15
C ASP A 174 -2.16 -25.71 -21.96
N ILE A 175 -2.27 -24.38 -21.95
CA ILE A 175 -3.53 -23.66 -21.66
C ILE A 175 -4.28 -23.21 -22.94
N THR A 176 -3.54 -22.92 -24.01
CA THR A 176 -4.08 -22.30 -25.24
C THR A 176 -5.03 -23.20 -26.05
N VAL A 177 -4.95 -24.52 -25.90
CA VAL A 177 -5.77 -25.47 -26.70
C VAL A 177 -7.22 -25.58 -26.18
N SER A 178 -7.48 -25.27 -24.91
CA SER A 178 -8.76 -25.59 -24.26
C SER A 178 -9.80 -24.47 -24.35
N ALA A 179 -9.39 -23.20 -24.53
CA ALA A 179 -10.30 -22.06 -24.56
C ALA A 179 -10.91 -21.79 -25.97
N VAL A 180 -10.18 -22.15 -27.03
CA VAL A 180 -10.62 -21.94 -28.43
C VAL A 180 -11.80 -22.83 -28.80
N LEU A 181 -11.95 -23.99 -28.15
CA LEU A 181 -13.07 -24.92 -28.41
C LEU A 181 -14.41 -24.48 -27.80
N MET A 182 -14.41 -23.53 -26.85
CA MET A 182 -15.61 -23.20 -26.05
C MET A 182 -16.28 -21.88 -26.45
N MET A 183 -15.54 -20.97 -27.11
CA MET A 183 -16.06 -19.68 -27.60
C MET A 183 -16.71 -19.73 -28.99
N ALA A 184 -16.67 -20.87 -29.69
CA ALA A 184 -17.26 -21.03 -31.01
C ALA A 184 -18.81 -21.18 -31.01
N THR A 185 -19.48 -21.22 -29.85
CA THR A 185 -20.84 -21.80 -29.77
C THR A 185 -22.00 -20.82 -29.51
N LEU A 186 -21.81 -19.55 -29.11
CA LEU A 186 -22.95 -18.75 -28.59
C LEU A 186 -23.04 -17.27 -29.04
N SER A 187 -22.76 -16.96 -30.30
CA SER A 187 -22.75 -15.58 -30.83
C SER A 187 -24.10 -14.99 -31.30
N LYS A 188 -25.27 -15.49 -30.87
CA LYS A 188 -26.55 -15.11 -31.53
C LYS A 188 -27.73 -14.60 -30.70
N TYR A 189 -27.58 -14.25 -29.41
CA TYR A 189 -28.79 -14.03 -28.59
C TYR A 189 -28.95 -12.76 -27.77
N PHE A 190 -28.00 -11.82 -27.68
CA PHE A 190 -28.22 -10.68 -26.77
C PHE A 190 -27.74 -9.32 -27.30
N SER A 191 -28.66 -8.35 -27.28
CA SER A 191 -28.38 -6.91 -27.30
C SER A 191 -28.87 -6.30 -25.99
N PRO A 192 -27.98 -5.67 -25.20
CA PRO A 192 -28.42 -4.76 -24.13
C PRO A 192 -27.79 -3.35 -24.23
N THR A 193 -28.60 -2.35 -23.90
CA THR A 193 -28.20 -0.95 -23.66
C THR A 193 -27.93 -0.73 -22.16
N PHE A 194 -26.83 -0.05 -21.80
CA PHE A 194 -26.37 0.13 -20.41
C PHE A 194 -26.49 1.58 -19.90
N HIS A 195 -26.92 1.76 -18.65
CA HIS A 195 -26.57 2.92 -17.82
C HIS A 195 -25.37 2.51 -16.94
N ALA A 196 -24.35 3.35 -16.88
CA ALA A 196 -23.04 3.05 -16.32
C ALA A 196 -23.07 2.69 -14.82
N LEU A 197 -23.01 1.38 -14.52
CA LEU A 197 -22.53 0.86 -13.24
C LEU A 197 -21.04 0.52 -13.43
N ARG A 198 -20.17 1.51 -13.26
CA ARG A 198 -18.72 1.30 -13.41
C ARG A 198 -18.13 0.60 -12.17
N CYS A 199 -18.49 -0.65 -11.88
CA CYS A 199 -18.01 -1.34 -10.68
C CYS A 199 -17.62 -2.80 -10.96
N GLY A 200 -16.40 -3.17 -10.60
CA GLY A 200 -15.86 -4.52 -10.70
C GLY A 200 -14.53 -4.55 -11.44
N ILE A 201 -13.54 -5.28 -10.92
CA ILE A 201 -12.26 -5.45 -11.60
C ILE A 201 -12.42 -6.53 -12.67
N PRO A 202 -12.13 -6.31 -13.96
CA PRO A 202 -12.27 -7.32 -15.01
C PRO A 202 -11.38 -8.54 -14.81
N ARG A 203 -10.10 -8.29 -14.52
CA ARG A 203 -9.08 -9.32 -14.36
C ARG A 203 -8.12 -8.92 -13.25
N VAL A 204 -7.79 -9.86 -12.39
CA VAL A 204 -6.78 -9.71 -11.34
C VAL A 204 -5.64 -10.66 -11.62
N THR A 205 -4.42 -10.18 -11.48
CA THR A 205 -3.20 -10.99 -11.45
C THR A 205 -2.50 -10.76 -10.12
N LEU A 206 -2.36 -11.83 -9.34
CA LEU A 206 -1.48 -11.85 -8.17
C LEU A 206 -0.11 -12.36 -8.61
N GLU A 207 0.87 -11.47 -8.57
CA GLU A 207 2.27 -11.80 -8.84
C GLU A 207 2.90 -12.56 -7.65
N GLY A 208 4.15 -13.01 -7.82
CA GLY A 208 4.84 -13.85 -6.85
C GLY A 208 4.33 -15.30 -6.84
N GLU A 209 4.62 -16.01 -5.76
CA GLU A 209 4.25 -17.39 -5.55
C GLU A 209 3.27 -17.53 -4.39
N LYS A 210 2.46 -18.60 -4.39
CA LYS A 210 1.55 -18.89 -3.26
C LYS A 210 2.27 -18.87 -1.90
N SER A 211 3.53 -19.33 -1.85
CA SER A 211 4.36 -19.29 -0.64
C SER A 211 4.60 -17.88 -0.12
N ASP A 212 4.73 -16.88 -1.01
CA ASP A 212 4.92 -15.48 -0.61
C ASP A 212 3.66 -14.96 0.09
N TRP A 213 2.48 -15.31 -0.43
CA TRP A 213 1.19 -14.96 0.16
C TRP A 213 0.91 -15.67 1.49
N VAL A 214 1.27 -16.97 1.59
CA VAL A 214 1.22 -17.72 2.85
C VAL A 214 2.18 -17.12 3.88
N ASN A 215 3.34 -16.65 3.42
CA ASN A 215 4.32 -16.02 4.26
C ASN A 215 3.79 -14.68 4.82
N ILE A 216 3.14 -13.83 4.01
CA ILE A 216 2.41 -12.65 4.52
C ILE A 216 1.39 -13.06 5.59
N LEU A 217 0.58 -14.10 5.34
CA LEU A 217 -0.45 -14.56 6.29
C LEU A 217 0.17 -14.97 7.64
N SER A 218 1.23 -15.77 7.63
CA SER A 218 1.93 -16.20 8.84
C SER A 218 2.47 -15.04 9.68
N ARG A 219 2.87 -13.97 9.00
CA ARG A 219 3.45 -12.80 9.63
C ARG A 219 2.42 -11.86 10.26
N LEU A 220 1.16 -11.93 9.83
CA LEU A 220 0.07 -11.18 10.46
C LEU A 220 -0.12 -11.57 11.93
N GLU A 221 0.20 -12.81 12.32
CA GLU A 221 0.09 -13.27 13.72
C GLU A 221 0.83 -12.36 14.70
N LYS A 222 1.96 -11.78 14.27
CA LYS A 222 2.75 -10.82 15.06
C LYS A 222 1.93 -9.61 15.53
N LEU A 223 0.93 -9.19 14.74
CA LEU A 223 0.07 -8.06 15.09
C LEU A 223 -0.66 -8.27 16.43
N LYS A 224 -0.93 -9.52 16.81
CA LYS A 224 -1.63 -9.83 18.07
C LYS A 224 -0.85 -9.46 19.32
N GLU A 225 0.47 -9.27 19.22
CA GLU A 225 1.35 -8.98 20.36
C GLU A 225 1.31 -7.51 20.80
N TYR A 226 0.73 -6.61 19.98
CA TYR A 226 0.83 -5.16 20.18
C TYR A 226 -0.43 -4.47 20.73
N GLY A 227 -1.46 -5.25 21.11
CA GLY A 227 -2.66 -4.76 21.78
C GLY A 227 -3.97 -4.91 20.99
N VAL A 228 -5.07 -4.47 21.58
CA VAL A 228 -6.44 -4.73 21.07
C VAL A 228 -6.66 -4.11 19.68
N GLU A 229 -6.12 -2.92 19.40
CA GLU A 229 -6.26 -2.27 18.08
C GLU A 229 -5.57 -3.08 16.98
N THR A 230 -4.38 -3.64 17.25
CA THR A 230 -3.66 -4.46 16.27
C THR A 230 -4.21 -5.88 16.17
N ILE A 231 -4.82 -6.42 17.22
CA ILE A 231 -5.63 -7.66 17.17
C ILE A 231 -6.88 -7.43 16.30
N ALA A 232 -7.58 -6.31 16.48
CA ALA A 232 -8.72 -5.94 15.63
C ALA A 232 -8.28 -5.83 14.16
N TRP A 233 -7.13 -5.22 13.91
CA TRP A 233 -6.56 -5.12 12.58
C TRP A 233 -6.18 -6.49 11.97
N TYR A 234 -5.57 -7.38 12.76
CA TYR A 234 -5.32 -8.76 12.34
C TYR A 234 -6.61 -9.44 11.87
N HIS A 235 -7.70 -9.29 12.62
CA HIS A 235 -8.99 -9.89 12.24
C HIS A 235 -9.55 -9.29 10.93
N LEU A 236 -9.22 -8.05 10.56
CA LEU A 236 -9.59 -7.47 9.27
C LEU A 236 -8.69 -7.95 8.12
N LEU A 237 -7.38 -8.09 8.36
CA LEU A 237 -6.40 -8.49 7.33
C LEU A 237 -6.42 -9.99 7.04
N HIS A 238 -6.55 -10.82 8.07
CA HIS A 238 -6.47 -12.28 7.94
C HIS A 238 -7.46 -12.83 6.90
N PRO A 239 -8.74 -12.42 6.87
CA PRO A 239 -9.66 -12.87 5.83
C PRO A 239 -9.21 -12.46 4.43
N VAL A 240 -8.71 -11.24 4.25
CA VAL A 240 -8.25 -10.71 2.94
C VAL A 240 -7.08 -11.53 2.41
N ILE A 241 -6.01 -11.67 3.21
CA ILE A 241 -4.80 -12.36 2.78
C ILE A 241 -5.07 -13.86 2.58
N THR A 242 -5.96 -14.45 3.39
CA THR A 242 -6.41 -15.84 3.18
C THR A 242 -7.05 -16.02 1.80
N ARG A 243 -7.83 -15.05 1.29
CA ARG A 243 -8.42 -15.13 -0.06
C ARG A 243 -7.39 -14.92 -1.15
N PHE A 244 -6.36 -14.13 -0.91
CA PHE A 244 -5.25 -13.99 -1.84
C PHE A 244 -4.51 -15.32 -1.99
N VAL A 245 -4.28 -16.05 -0.89
CA VAL A 245 -3.73 -17.42 -0.94
C VAL A 245 -4.69 -18.39 -1.64
N PHE A 246 -5.97 -18.33 -1.30
CA PHE A 246 -7.00 -19.20 -1.89
C PHE A 246 -7.16 -19.00 -3.40
N ALA A 247 -6.95 -17.79 -3.91
CA ALA A 247 -6.99 -17.49 -5.34
C ALA A 247 -5.99 -18.33 -6.16
N PHE A 248 -4.90 -18.82 -5.56
CA PHE A 248 -3.97 -19.74 -6.22
C PHE A 248 -4.52 -21.17 -6.34
N ASP A 249 -5.40 -21.59 -5.43
CA ASP A 249 -5.99 -22.93 -5.43
C ASP A 249 -7.28 -23.00 -6.26
N ALA A 250 -8.10 -21.96 -6.17
CA ALA A 250 -9.42 -21.91 -6.80
C ALA A 250 -9.70 -20.56 -7.48
N PRO A 251 -8.87 -20.15 -8.46
CA PRO A 251 -8.92 -18.82 -9.09
C PRO A 251 -10.28 -18.46 -9.70
N ALA A 252 -10.96 -19.45 -10.29
CA ALA A 252 -12.25 -19.27 -10.97
C ALA A 252 -13.46 -19.64 -10.10
N SER A 253 -13.28 -19.88 -8.80
CA SER A 253 -14.41 -20.20 -7.91
C SER A 253 -15.31 -18.99 -7.68
N ASP A 254 -16.62 -19.24 -7.53
CA ASP A 254 -17.60 -18.21 -7.22
C ASP A 254 -17.26 -17.47 -5.91
N GLU A 255 -16.65 -18.17 -4.94
CA GLU A 255 -16.18 -17.57 -3.69
C GLU A 255 -15.07 -16.55 -3.93
N ASN A 256 -14.05 -16.91 -4.72
CA ASN A 256 -12.97 -16.00 -5.07
C ASN A 256 -13.51 -14.78 -5.85
N VAL A 257 -14.33 -15.02 -6.87
CA VAL A 257 -14.94 -13.95 -7.67
C VAL A 257 -15.82 -13.03 -6.81
N SER A 258 -16.63 -13.57 -5.90
CA SER A 258 -17.47 -12.79 -5.00
C SER A 258 -16.64 -11.93 -4.04
N PHE A 259 -15.51 -12.45 -3.56
CA PHE A 259 -14.59 -11.70 -2.71
C PHE A 259 -13.98 -10.50 -3.45
N TRP A 260 -13.48 -10.70 -4.67
CA TRP A 260 -12.92 -9.60 -5.49
C TRP A 260 -14.01 -8.63 -6.00
N GLY A 261 -15.27 -9.07 -6.07
CA GLY A 261 -16.41 -8.19 -6.29
C GLY A 261 -16.74 -7.25 -5.12
N LYS A 262 -16.10 -7.42 -3.95
CA LYS A 262 -16.34 -6.65 -2.71
C LYS A 262 -15.11 -5.83 -2.26
N VAL A 263 -14.22 -5.51 -3.21
CA VAL A 263 -13.02 -4.66 -3.00
C VAL A 263 -13.39 -3.31 -2.40
N ALA A 264 -14.27 -2.60 -3.10
CA ALA A 264 -14.75 -1.30 -2.70
C ALA A 264 -16.23 -1.16 -3.05
N HIS A 265 -16.99 -0.46 -2.22
CA HIS A 265 -18.29 0.06 -2.59
C HIS A 265 -18.31 1.55 -2.24
N PHE A 266 -18.42 2.36 -3.29
CA PHE A 266 -18.45 3.81 -3.20
C PHE A 266 -19.90 4.28 -3.03
N GLN A 267 -20.18 4.93 -1.91
CA GLN A 267 -21.46 5.58 -1.67
C GLN A 267 -21.27 7.09 -1.75
N LYS A 268 -21.79 7.71 -2.82
CA LYS A 268 -21.76 9.17 -3.01
C LYS A 268 -22.67 9.83 -1.97
N GLY A 269 -22.13 10.75 -1.18
CA GLY A 269 -22.86 11.42 -0.09
C GLY A 269 -23.82 12.54 -0.52
N GLY A 270 -24.01 12.76 -1.83
CA GLY A 270 -24.75 13.94 -2.32
C GLY A 270 -24.01 15.22 -1.92
N SER A 271 -24.54 15.96 -0.95
CA SER A 271 -23.90 17.14 -0.34
C SER A 271 -22.99 16.80 0.87
N GLY A 272 -22.98 15.55 1.34
CA GLY A 272 -22.10 15.03 2.38
C GLY A 272 -20.87 14.29 1.82
N PRO A 273 -19.93 13.86 2.69
CA PRO A 273 -18.74 13.14 2.26
C PRO A 273 -19.11 11.84 1.56
N SER A 274 -18.27 11.44 0.60
CA SER A 274 -18.40 10.14 -0.04
C SER A 274 -17.62 9.10 0.75
N TYR A 275 -18.17 7.90 0.85
CA TYR A 275 -17.60 6.85 1.68
C TYR A 275 -17.13 5.67 0.83
N TYR A 276 -15.97 5.12 1.18
CA TYR A 276 -15.53 3.80 0.76
C TYR A 276 -15.92 2.78 1.83
N SER A 277 -16.50 1.68 1.37
CA SER A 277 -16.68 0.44 2.13
C SER A 277 -16.04 -0.70 1.33
N GLY A 278 -15.84 -1.87 1.91
CA GLY A 278 -15.17 -2.98 1.22
C GLY A 278 -13.92 -3.44 1.95
N TRP A 279 -13.36 -4.57 1.50
CA TRP A 279 -12.22 -5.16 2.19
C TRP A 279 -10.94 -4.31 2.07
N ILE A 280 -10.86 -3.38 1.10
CA ILE A 280 -9.73 -2.46 0.94
C ILE A 280 -9.49 -1.60 2.19
N ASN A 281 -10.51 -1.40 3.03
CA ASN A 281 -10.39 -0.66 4.27
C ASN A 281 -9.53 -1.38 5.33
N ALA A 282 -9.25 -2.68 5.19
CA ALA A 282 -8.25 -3.35 6.06
C ALA A 282 -6.83 -2.76 5.92
N PHE A 283 -6.55 -2.03 4.84
CA PHE A 283 -5.30 -1.29 4.62
C PHE A 283 -5.40 0.19 5.05
N ASN A 284 -6.49 0.59 5.71
CA ASN A 284 -6.76 1.97 6.12
C ASN A 284 -7.36 2.01 7.55
N VAL A 285 -6.58 1.54 8.52
CA VAL A 285 -7.01 1.35 9.91
C VAL A 285 -6.41 2.36 10.89
N PHE A 286 -5.33 3.04 10.52
CA PHE A 286 -4.70 4.08 11.33
C PHE A 286 -4.56 5.37 10.54
N SER A 287 -4.90 6.49 11.17
CA SER A 287 -4.58 7.82 10.64
C SER A 287 -3.06 8.04 10.65
N PRO A 288 -2.52 9.06 9.96
CA PRO A 288 -1.11 9.43 10.04
C PRO A 288 -0.59 9.67 11.47
N LYS A 289 -1.50 10.03 12.39
CA LYS A 289 -1.20 10.24 13.82
C LYS A 289 -1.34 8.95 14.65
N GLY A 290 -1.47 7.79 14.01
CA GLY A 290 -1.68 6.47 14.64
C GLY A 290 -3.03 6.27 15.32
N LYS A 291 -3.98 7.20 15.20
CA LYS A 291 -5.35 7.01 15.71
C LYS A 291 -6.09 5.94 14.92
N TRP A 292 -6.72 4.98 15.61
CA TRP A 292 -7.62 3.98 15.02
C TRP A 292 -8.78 4.61 14.22
N LEU A 293 -9.02 4.06 13.03
CA LEU A 293 -10.05 4.47 12.06
C LEU A 293 -11.12 3.40 11.82
N GLY A 294 -10.92 2.19 12.36
CA GLY A 294 -11.88 1.09 12.25
C GLY A 294 -13.12 1.32 13.12
N HIS A 295 -13.90 0.25 13.32
CA HIS A 295 -15.04 0.30 14.23
C HIS A 295 -14.61 0.70 15.64
N ASP A 296 -15.38 1.57 16.30
CA ASP A 296 -15.07 2.02 17.64
C ASP A 296 -14.92 0.84 18.60
N LEU A 297 -13.75 0.74 19.22
CA LEU A 297 -13.45 -0.30 20.19
C LEU A 297 -13.78 0.18 21.61
N ASP A 298 -14.34 -0.71 22.40
CA ASP A 298 -14.60 -0.53 23.82
C ASP A 298 -13.43 -1.08 24.64
N MET A 299 -12.42 -0.22 24.83
CA MET A 299 -11.21 -0.54 25.58
C MET A 299 -11.43 -0.60 27.10
N THR A 300 -12.65 -0.31 27.58
CA THR A 300 -12.97 -0.29 29.02
C THR A 300 -13.36 -1.67 29.55
N LYS A 301 -13.66 -2.61 28.65
CA LYS A 301 -14.06 -3.98 29.00
C LYS A 301 -12.81 -4.86 29.13
N VAL A 302 -12.58 -5.36 30.34
CA VAL A 302 -11.59 -6.40 30.62
C VAL A 302 -12.31 -7.75 30.56
N PHE A 303 -12.01 -8.55 29.54
CA PHE A 303 -12.53 -9.92 29.42
C PHE A 303 -11.61 -10.91 30.14
N THR A 304 -12.16 -12.07 30.52
CA THR A 304 -11.42 -13.15 31.18
C THR A 304 -10.48 -13.88 30.22
N ASP A 305 -10.84 -13.95 28.94
CA ASP A 305 -10.05 -14.60 27.91
C ASP A 305 -9.14 -13.57 27.22
N ALA A 306 -7.91 -13.97 26.95
CA ALA A 306 -6.91 -13.13 26.32
C ALA A 306 -7.32 -12.81 24.87
N ALA A 307 -7.38 -11.52 24.51
CA ALA A 307 -7.96 -11.03 23.26
C ALA A 307 -7.34 -11.69 22.01
N GLU A 308 -6.05 -11.97 22.05
CA GLU A 308 -5.26 -12.61 21.00
C GLU A 308 -5.67 -14.06 20.70
N THR A 309 -6.39 -14.70 21.62
CA THR A 309 -6.88 -16.08 21.48
C THR A 309 -8.30 -16.17 20.94
N LEU A 310 -9.03 -15.05 20.90
CA LEU A 310 -10.43 -15.04 20.51
C LEU A 310 -10.58 -15.21 18.98
N PRO A 311 -11.52 -16.06 18.53
CA PRO A 311 -12.00 -16.03 17.15
C PRO A 311 -12.61 -14.67 16.81
N ALA A 312 -12.57 -14.27 15.53
CA ALA A 312 -13.02 -12.96 15.08
C ALA A 312 -14.43 -12.58 15.58
N GLU A 313 -15.43 -13.46 15.43
CA GLU A 313 -16.80 -13.20 15.88
C GLU A 313 -16.88 -12.87 17.38
N GLN A 314 -16.13 -13.62 18.20
CA GLN A 314 -16.11 -13.42 19.65
C GLN A 314 -15.36 -12.14 20.01
N PHE A 315 -14.24 -11.87 19.33
CA PHE A 315 -13.48 -10.64 19.49
C PHE A 315 -14.36 -9.41 19.18
N TRP A 316 -15.05 -9.37 18.05
CA TRP A 316 -15.88 -8.23 17.67
C TRP A 316 -17.11 -8.08 18.56
N ALA A 317 -17.74 -9.17 18.99
CA ALA A 317 -18.84 -9.12 19.96
C ALA A 317 -18.39 -8.55 21.32
N ALA A 318 -17.16 -8.84 21.72
CA ALA A 318 -16.57 -8.40 22.98
C ALA A 318 -16.13 -6.92 22.92
N TYR A 319 -15.35 -6.56 21.90
CA TYR A 319 -14.61 -5.31 21.83
C TYR A 319 -15.25 -4.23 20.95
N ALA A 320 -16.19 -4.54 20.05
CA ALA A 320 -16.85 -3.48 19.27
C ALA A 320 -17.94 -2.76 20.10
N LYS A 321 -18.02 -1.43 19.97
CA LYS A 321 -19.13 -0.67 20.56
C LYS A 321 -20.47 -1.01 19.88
N PRO A 322 -21.58 -1.09 20.65
CA PRO A 322 -22.91 -1.30 20.08
C PRO A 322 -23.29 -0.21 19.07
N GLY A 323 -23.99 -0.59 18.01
CA GLY A 323 -24.50 0.36 17.00
C GLY A 323 -23.57 0.62 15.81
N ALA A 324 -22.40 -0.03 15.77
CA ALA A 324 -21.56 -0.06 14.58
C ALA A 324 -22.31 -0.71 13.41
N ARG A 325 -22.33 -0.03 12.25
CA ARG A 325 -22.98 -0.52 11.04
C ARG A 325 -22.09 -1.57 10.36
N MET A 326 -22.53 -2.82 10.35
CA MET A 326 -21.73 -3.97 9.86
C MET A 326 -22.25 -4.45 8.51
N ASP A 327 -22.12 -3.60 7.49
CA ASP A 327 -22.70 -3.87 6.17
C ASP A 327 -21.94 -4.98 5.40
N LEU A 328 -20.64 -5.13 5.65
CA LEU A 328 -19.81 -6.16 5.06
C LEU A 328 -19.07 -6.92 6.15
N VAL A 329 -19.27 -8.24 6.19
CA VAL A 329 -18.62 -9.16 7.13
C VAL A 329 -17.97 -10.29 6.35
N PHE A 330 -16.69 -10.56 6.60
CA PHE A 330 -16.00 -11.77 6.12
C PHE A 330 -15.40 -12.50 7.32
N ASP A 331 -15.66 -13.81 7.43
CA ASP A 331 -15.19 -14.67 8.53
C ASP A 331 -15.42 -14.08 9.92
N GLY A 332 -16.59 -13.47 10.12
CA GLY A 332 -16.92 -12.83 11.39
C GLY A 332 -16.30 -11.44 11.61
N SER A 333 -15.49 -10.95 10.67
CA SER A 333 -14.87 -9.63 10.74
C SER A 333 -15.66 -8.57 9.97
N PRO A 334 -16.19 -7.55 10.66
CA PRO A 334 -16.93 -6.45 10.06
C PRO A 334 -15.99 -5.36 9.54
N TYR A 335 -16.13 -4.99 8.27
CA TYR A 335 -15.30 -3.97 7.65
C TYR A 335 -15.92 -2.59 7.83
N HIS A 336 -15.12 -1.64 8.32
CA HIS A 336 -15.54 -0.27 8.54
C HIS A 336 -15.76 0.48 7.23
N ARG A 337 -16.39 1.65 7.35
CA ARG A 337 -16.47 2.64 6.27
C ARG A 337 -15.46 3.74 6.53
N LEU A 338 -14.85 4.24 5.46
CA LEU A 338 -13.91 5.34 5.51
C LEU A 338 -14.38 6.48 4.60
N ASP A 339 -14.24 7.71 5.07
CA ASP A 339 -14.41 8.89 4.21
C ASP A 339 -13.33 8.89 3.13
N SER A 340 -13.72 9.04 1.86
CA SER A 340 -12.78 8.97 0.72
C SER A 340 -11.66 10.00 0.76
N THR A 341 -11.83 11.09 1.53
CA THR A 341 -10.84 12.15 1.74
C THR A 341 -9.88 11.86 2.89
N ARG A 342 -10.13 10.79 3.66
CA ARG A 342 -9.36 10.42 4.87
C ARG A 342 -8.55 9.13 4.71
N VAL A 343 -8.34 8.70 3.47
CA VAL A 343 -7.38 7.64 3.13
C VAL A 343 -6.00 8.09 3.62
N PRO A 344 -5.36 7.37 4.56
CA PRO A 344 -4.01 7.69 5.01
C PRO A 344 -3.00 7.54 3.87
N PRO A 345 -1.88 8.28 3.91
CA PRO A 345 -0.83 8.14 2.91
C PRO A 345 -0.22 6.74 2.96
N GLY A 346 0.20 6.23 1.81
CA GLY A 346 0.85 4.93 1.63
C GLY A 346 2.38 4.97 1.78
N TYR A 347 2.90 5.98 2.47
CA TYR A 347 4.33 6.23 2.63
C TYR A 347 4.68 6.58 4.07
N ALA A 348 5.97 6.48 4.38
CA ALA A 348 6.56 6.90 5.66
C ALA A 348 7.76 7.83 5.41
N GLU A 349 8.12 8.57 6.45
CA GLU A 349 9.24 9.50 6.45
C GLU A 349 10.17 9.20 7.63
N VAL A 350 11.47 9.41 7.43
CA VAL A 350 12.46 9.41 8.49
C VAL A 350 13.38 10.63 8.39
N ASP A 351 13.58 11.32 9.51
CA ASP A 351 14.54 12.42 9.64
C ASP A 351 15.97 11.89 9.62
N ILE A 352 16.85 12.53 8.85
CA ILE A 352 18.26 12.18 8.68
C ILE A 352 19.12 13.43 8.89
N LYS A 353 20.17 13.32 9.69
CA LYS A 353 21.25 14.32 9.73
C LYS A 353 22.32 13.92 8.73
N LEU A 354 22.52 14.70 7.68
CA LEU A 354 23.51 14.43 6.64
C LEU A 354 24.76 15.30 6.88
N ASN A 355 25.90 14.68 7.16
CA ASN A 355 27.18 15.38 7.24
C ASN A 355 27.90 15.32 5.89
N ASP A 356 27.92 16.44 5.17
CA ASP A 356 28.66 16.61 3.91
C ASP A 356 29.89 17.47 4.18
N ASN A 357 31.03 16.79 4.40
CA ASN A 357 32.34 17.42 4.62
C ASN A 357 32.33 18.48 5.74
N GLU A 358 31.90 18.07 6.94
CA GLU A 358 31.79 18.87 8.17
C GLU A 358 30.59 19.83 8.22
N VAL A 359 29.82 19.95 7.13
CA VAL A 359 28.57 20.70 7.11
C VAL A 359 27.40 19.75 7.34
N ILE A 360 26.60 20.00 8.38
CA ILE A 360 25.44 19.17 8.73
C ILE A 360 24.18 19.78 8.12
N PHE A 361 23.46 18.97 7.35
CA PHE A 361 22.17 19.28 6.75
C PHE A 361 21.06 18.49 7.44
N ASP A 362 19.91 19.13 7.59
CA ASP A 362 18.67 18.49 8.00
C ASP A 362 17.99 17.92 6.77
N CYS A 363 17.83 16.61 6.75
CA CYS A 363 17.28 15.88 5.63
C CYS A 363 16.12 15.00 6.07
N ALA A 364 15.30 14.58 5.10
CA ALA A 364 14.33 13.51 5.27
C ALA A 364 14.46 12.50 4.14
N MET A 365 14.24 11.23 4.47
CA MET A 365 13.98 10.21 3.47
C MET A 365 12.52 9.79 3.52
N VAL A 366 11.86 9.82 2.37
CA VAL A 366 10.44 9.46 2.21
C VAL A 366 10.36 8.23 1.33
N ALA A 367 9.60 7.20 1.72
CA ALA A 367 9.44 5.98 0.94
C ALA A 367 8.07 5.33 1.13
N GLY A 368 7.51 4.77 0.05
CA GLY A 368 6.23 4.06 0.09
C GLY A 368 5.63 3.73 -1.26
N THR A 369 4.34 3.37 -1.26
CA THR A 369 3.54 3.22 -2.47
C THR A 369 2.98 4.58 -2.87
N VAL A 370 3.45 5.12 -3.99
CA VAL A 370 3.34 6.55 -4.32
C VAL A 370 2.65 6.80 -5.66
N GLY A 371 2.22 5.76 -6.35
CA GLY A 371 1.58 5.93 -7.64
C GLY A 371 0.92 4.69 -8.20
N THR A 372 0.40 4.86 -9.41
CA THR A 372 -0.22 3.83 -10.24
C THR A 372 0.48 3.83 -11.58
N GLN A 373 1.12 2.72 -11.95
CA GLN A 373 1.65 2.53 -13.30
C GLN A 373 0.56 1.95 -14.19
N ILE A 374 0.47 2.51 -15.39
CA ILE A 374 -0.43 2.07 -16.45
C ILE A 374 0.39 1.26 -17.44
N THR A 375 -0.04 0.03 -17.71
CA THR A 375 0.61 -0.87 -18.67
C THR A 375 -0.41 -1.42 -19.66
N SER A 376 0.09 -1.87 -20.80
CA SER A 376 -0.71 -2.57 -21.81
C SER A 376 -0.65 -4.07 -21.57
N SER A 377 -1.79 -4.75 -21.63
CA SER A 377 -1.83 -6.21 -21.57
C SER A 377 -1.39 -6.88 -22.88
N ASP A 378 -1.50 -6.15 -24.00
CA ASP A 378 -1.44 -6.66 -25.37
C ASP A 378 -2.43 -7.81 -25.64
N ASP A 379 -3.46 -7.95 -24.80
CA ASP A 379 -4.51 -8.97 -24.87
C ASP A 379 -5.82 -8.35 -25.37
N PHE A 380 -6.15 -8.62 -26.63
CA PHE A 380 -7.38 -8.14 -27.27
C PHE A 380 -8.66 -8.83 -26.73
N GLU A 381 -8.52 -9.96 -26.03
CA GLU A 381 -9.63 -10.60 -25.31
C GLU A 381 -9.90 -9.90 -23.98
N LEU A 382 -8.87 -9.28 -23.37
CA LEU A 382 -9.01 -8.50 -22.14
C LEU A 382 -9.62 -7.13 -22.42
N SER A 383 -9.15 -6.40 -23.43
CA SER A 383 -9.68 -5.09 -23.81
C SER A 383 -9.68 -4.91 -25.33
N SER A 384 -10.55 -4.06 -25.85
CA SER A 384 -10.69 -3.86 -27.31
C SER A 384 -9.41 -3.37 -28.00
N THR A 385 -8.50 -2.77 -27.24
CA THR A 385 -7.22 -2.25 -27.73
C THR A 385 -6.02 -3.07 -27.29
N GLY A 386 -6.13 -3.84 -26.20
CA GLY A 386 -4.99 -4.43 -25.49
C GLY A 386 -4.02 -3.39 -24.93
N LYS A 387 -4.40 -2.11 -24.88
CA LYS A 387 -3.53 -0.98 -24.53
C LYS A 387 -4.05 -0.22 -23.33
N ASP A 388 -3.13 0.12 -22.42
CA ASP A 388 -3.35 0.94 -21.21
C ASP A 388 -4.50 0.44 -20.33
N ASP A 389 -4.74 -0.87 -20.34
CA ASP A 389 -5.89 -1.52 -19.73
C ASP A 389 -5.54 -2.19 -18.40
N VAL A 390 -4.27 -2.13 -17.99
CA VAL A 390 -3.75 -2.72 -16.76
C VAL A 390 -3.15 -1.66 -15.86
N VAL A 391 -3.55 -1.66 -14.58
CA VAL A 391 -2.99 -0.79 -13.55
C VAL A 391 -2.28 -1.61 -12.47
N ARG A 392 -1.17 -1.06 -11.94
CA ARG A 392 -0.42 -1.66 -10.83
C ARG A 392 0.16 -0.61 -9.89
N PRO A 393 0.29 -0.88 -8.57
CA PRO A 393 0.91 0.04 -7.64
C PRO A 393 2.38 0.31 -7.97
N VAL A 394 2.84 1.53 -7.69
CA VAL A 394 4.25 1.94 -7.84
C VAL A 394 4.82 2.30 -6.48
N VAL A 395 6.05 1.84 -6.26
CA VAL A 395 6.86 2.19 -5.09
C VAL A 395 7.86 3.27 -5.46
N GLY A 396 8.15 4.17 -4.54
CA GLY A 396 9.10 5.26 -4.75
C GLY A 396 9.77 5.70 -3.47
N TRP A 397 10.93 6.34 -3.60
CA TRP A 397 11.63 6.99 -2.50
C TRP A 397 12.31 8.28 -2.95
N TRP A 398 12.45 9.21 -2.00
CA TRP A 398 13.13 10.49 -2.13
C TRP A 398 14.06 10.72 -0.94
N MET A 399 15.21 11.36 -1.20
CA MET A 399 16.07 11.99 -0.21
C MET A 399 15.95 13.50 -0.38
N LEU A 400 15.52 14.19 0.67
CA LEU A 400 15.19 15.61 0.67
C LEU A 400 16.09 16.36 1.65
N GLN A 401 16.54 17.56 1.28
CA GLN A 401 17.01 18.55 2.24
C GLN A 401 15.81 19.34 2.76
N LYS A 402 15.66 19.49 4.07
CA LYS A 402 14.58 20.27 4.69
C LYS A 402 14.94 21.74 4.73
N ALA A 403 13.97 22.60 4.48
CA ALA A 403 14.12 24.03 4.72
C ALA A 403 14.40 24.30 6.20
N LEU A 404 15.36 25.18 6.49
CA LEU A 404 15.62 25.64 7.85
C LEU A 404 14.36 26.31 8.41
N VAL A 405 13.71 25.69 9.39
CA VAL A 405 12.62 26.32 10.13
C VAL A 405 13.23 27.51 10.88
N GLY A 406 12.96 28.72 10.40
CA GLY A 406 13.33 29.94 11.13
C GLY A 406 12.70 29.92 12.53
N PRO A 407 13.35 30.51 13.55
CA PRO A 407 12.75 30.58 14.89
C PRO A 407 11.37 31.24 14.78
N GLU A 408 10.38 30.60 15.41
CA GLU A 408 8.97 30.98 15.44
C GLU A 408 8.77 32.50 15.35
N ALA A 409 8.00 32.93 14.35
CA ALA A 409 7.48 34.28 14.30
C ALA A 409 6.68 34.52 15.58
N THR A 410 7.31 35.21 16.53
CA THR A 410 6.71 35.65 17.78
C THR A 410 5.46 36.41 17.41
N THR A 411 4.30 35.91 17.84
CA THR A 411 3.00 36.59 17.74
C THR A 411 3.17 38.03 18.20
N LEU A 412 3.16 38.97 17.25
CA LEU A 412 2.95 40.38 17.54
C LEU A 412 1.51 40.53 18.01
N THR A 413 1.32 40.54 19.33
CA THR A 413 0.14 41.08 19.98
C THR A 413 -0.12 42.48 19.44
N VAL A 414 -1.10 42.61 18.56
CA VAL A 414 -1.69 43.92 18.23
C VAL A 414 -2.52 44.32 19.44
N VAL A 415 -1.91 45.11 20.32
CA VAL A 415 -2.64 45.97 21.25
C VAL A 415 -3.27 47.08 20.40
N GLN A 416 -4.59 47.12 20.33
CA GLN A 416 -5.32 48.31 19.92
C GLN A 416 -6.14 48.83 21.09
N ALA A 417 -6.00 50.15 21.28
CA ALA A 417 -6.47 50.98 22.36
C ALA A 417 -7.99 51.19 22.37
#